data_AF-A0A0S3TEM3-F1
#
_entry.id   AF-A0A0S3TEM3-F1
#
_cell.length_a   1.000
_cell.length_b   1.000
_cell.length_c   1.000
_cell.angle_alpha   90.00
_cell.angle_beta   90.00
_cell.angle_gamma   90.00
#
_symmetry.space_group_name_H-M   'P 1'
#
loop_
_entity.id
_entity.type
_entity.pdbx_description
1 polymer ?
#
loop_
_entity_poly.entity_id
_entity_poly.type
_entity_poly.pdbx_seq_one_letter_code
_entity_poly.pdbx_strand_id
1 'polypeptide(L)'
;MALAGSEFLDSVRLHVKSWLPARSIVMETIAARQTVDPSGEILVLTKSCPWKLHLFELEGELKIDPPIKYVLFQDERSKQWRVQSVAVSPDSFDSRKALPSQWRGLRDEELSKEAGIPGCVFVHMSGFIGGNQNFDGALAMARAALKM
;
A
#
# COMPACT_ATOMS: atom_id res chain seq x y z
N MET A 1 -2.99 -19.50 33.62
CA MET A 1 -1.64 -19.20 33.09
C MET A 1 -1.35 -19.79 31.71
N ALA A 2 -2.07 -20.84 31.24
CA ALA A 2 -1.85 -21.41 29.90
C ALA A 2 -2.14 -20.44 28.74
N LEU A 3 -3.16 -19.57 28.88
CA LEU A 3 -3.57 -18.62 27.85
C LEU A 3 -2.48 -17.57 27.53
N ALA A 4 -1.90 -16.95 28.55
CA ALA A 4 -0.83 -15.97 28.39
C ALA A 4 0.43 -16.59 27.75
N GLY A 5 0.71 -17.87 28.04
CA GLY A 5 1.82 -18.60 27.42
C GLY A 5 1.60 -18.82 25.92
N SER A 6 0.39 -19.21 25.49
CA SER A 6 0.06 -19.36 24.07
C SER A 6 0.10 -18.04 23.31
N GLU A 7 -0.47 -16.96 23.88
CA GLU A 7 -0.48 -15.64 23.26
C GLU A 7 0.95 -15.09 23.06
N PHE A 8 1.81 -15.28 24.06
CA PHE A 8 3.23 -14.93 23.94
C PHE A 8 3.92 -15.70 22.82
N LEU A 9 3.75 -17.02 22.76
CA LEU A 9 4.36 -17.84 21.71
C LEU A 9 3.84 -17.48 20.32
N ASP A 10 2.56 -17.17 20.18
CA ASP A 10 1.97 -16.74 18.92
C ASP A 10 2.49 -15.37 18.48
N SER A 11 2.68 -14.44 19.43
CA SER A 11 3.35 -13.17 19.18
C SER A 11 4.80 -13.38 18.71
N VAL A 12 5.58 -14.21 19.39
CA VAL A 12 6.96 -14.52 18.98
C VAL A 12 6.99 -15.15 17.58
N ARG A 13 6.09 -16.09 17.29
CA ARG A 13 5.98 -16.73 15.98
C ARG A 13 5.62 -15.74 14.89
N LEU A 14 4.70 -14.81 15.14
CA LEU A 14 4.33 -13.75 14.21
C LEU A 14 5.54 -12.88 13.87
N HIS A 15 6.30 -12.46 14.88
CA HIS A 15 7.47 -11.61 14.67
C HIS A 15 8.57 -12.34 13.88
N VAL A 16 8.88 -13.58 14.26
CA VAL A 16 9.94 -14.37 13.62
C VAL A 16 9.57 -14.80 12.19
N LYS A 17 8.32 -15.26 11.97
CA LYS A 17 7.93 -15.87 10.70
C LYS A 17 7.34 -14.88 9.69
N SER A 18 6.86 -13.72 10.13
CA SER A 18 6.18 -12.76 9.26
C SER A 18 6.80 -11.37 9.34
N TRP A 19 6.92 -10.79 10.54
CA TRP A 19 7.36 -9.39 10.66
C TRP A 19 8.83 -9.19 10.30
N LEU A 20 9.77 -9.96 10.88
CA LEU A 20 11.21 -9.80 10.61
C LEU A 20 11.56 -10.04 9.13
N PRO A 21 11.07 -11.12 8.46
CA PRO A 21 11.33 -11.32 7.04
C PRO A 21 10.72 -10.25 6.13
N ALA A 22 9.68 -9.54 6.57
CA ALA A 22 9.07 -8.48 5.77
C ALA A 22 10.04 -7.33 5.51
N ARG A 23 11.01 -7.07 6.40
CA ARG A 23 11.96 -5.98 6.24
C ARG A 23 12.75 -6.07 4.93
N SER A 24 13.26 -7.25 4.59
CA SER A 24 14.02 -7.43 3.34
C SER A 24 13.14 -7.22 2.11
N ILE A 25 11.89 -7.67 2.16
CA ILE A 25 10.90 -7.45 1.09
C ILE A 25 10.65 -5.94 0.90
N VAL A 26 10.41 -5.19 1.99
CA VAL A 26 10.23 -3.74 1.89
C VAL A 26 11.49 -3.06 1.36
N MET A 27 12.68 -3.46 1.81
CA MET A 27 13.94 -2.90 1.33
C MET A 27 14.16 -3.13 -0.17
N GLU A 28 13.91 -4.36 -0.66
CA GLU A 28 13.99 -4.69 -2.09
C GLU A 28 13.00 -3.87 -2.92
N THR A 29 11.76 -3.71 -2.44
CA THR A 29 10.74 -2.94 -3.15
C THR A 29 11.06 -1.44 -3.17
N ILE A 30 11.62 -0.89 -2.09
CA ILE A 30 12.15 0.47 -2.07
C ILE A 30 13.27 0.61 -3.10
N ALA A 31 14.22 -0.33 -3.18
CA ALA A 31 15.30 -0.28 -4.16
C ALA A 31 14.78 -0.27 -5.61
N ALA A 32 13.73 -1.05 -5.90
CA ALA A 32 13.10 -1.14 -7.22
C ALA A 32 12.10 -0.01 -7.53
N ARG A 33 11.82 0.93 -6.61
CA ARG A 33 10.72 1.90 -6.77
C ARG A 33 10.80 2.76 -8.04
N GLN A 34 12.02 3.13 -8.46
CA GLN A 34 12.22 3.93 -9.67
C GLN A 34 11.96 3.15 -10.97
N THR A 35 12.06 1.81 -10.93
CA THR A 35 11.72 0.97 -12.09
C THR A 35 10.21 0.78 -12.21
N VAL A 36 9.48 0.87 -11.09
CA VAL A 36 8.01 0.85 -11.07
C VAL A 36 7.47 2.17 -11.61
N ASP A 37 7.93 3.28 -11.02
CA ASP A 37 7.52 4.61 -11.41
C ASP A 37 8.68 5.60 -11.27
N PRO A 38 8.96 6.42 -12.30
CA PRO A 38 10.06 7.39 -12.26
C PRO A 38 9.98 8.39 -11.10
N SER A 39 8.80 8.65 -10.51
CA SER A 39 8.69 9.52 -9.32
C SER A 39 9.38 8.92 -8.10
N GLY A 40 9.49 7.58 -8.03
CA GLY A 40 9.95 6.87 -6.85
C GLY A 40 8.97 6.90 -5.66
N GLU A 41 7.77 7.43 -5.84
CA GLU A 41 6.78 7.60 -4.75
C GLU A 41 5.78 6.44 -4.64
N ILE A 42 5.92 5.43 -5.52
CA ILE A 42 5.03 4.28 -5.63
C ILE A 42 5.84 3.00 -5.44
N LEU A 43 5.44 2.16 -4.49
CA LEU A 43 5.98 0.82 -4.30
C LEU A 43 5.04 -0.26 -4.84
N VAL A 44 5.62 -1.40 -5.22
CA VAL A 44 4.89 -2.62 -5.53
C VAL A 44 5.39 -3.74 -4.63
N LEU A 45 4.51 -4.27 -3.79
CA LEU A 45 4.79 -5.46 -3.01
C LEU A 45 4.48 -6.69 -3.86
N THR A 46 5.52 -7.45 -4.18
CA THR A 46 5.41 -8.73 -4.91
C THR A 46 4.87 -9.86 -4.02
N LYS A 47 4.95 -9.69 -2.70
CA LYS A 47 4.49 -10.65 -1.70
C LYS A 47 3.76 -9.92 -0.57
N SER A 48 2.65 -10.52 -0.11
CA SER A 48 1.92 -10.03 1.05
C SER A 48 2.82 -10.10 2.29
N CYS A 49 3.01 -8.96 2.97
CA CYS A 49 3.80 -8.87 4.19
C CYS A 49 3.40 -7.64 5.03
N PRO A 50 3.67 -7.63 6.34
CA PRO A 50 3.53 -6.43 7.16
C PRO A 50 4.58 -5.40 6.77
N TRP A 51 4.20 -4.39 6.00
CA TRP A 51 5.15 -3.43 5.40
C TRP A 51 5.20 -2.07 6.10
N LYS A 52 4.12 -1.64 6.77
CA LYS A 52 3.94 -0.25 7.23
C LYS A 52 5.09 0.25 8.10
N LEU A 53 5.35 -0.43 9.22
CA LEU A 53 6.39 0.01 10.17
C LEU A 53 7.79 -0.03 9.54
N HIS A 54 8.11 -1.10 8.81
CA HIS A 54 9.39 -1.22 8.08
C HIS A 54 9.58 -0.10 7.07
N LEU A 55 8.52 0.31 6.36
CA LEU A 55 8.59 1.42 5.42
C LEU A 55 9.01 2.72 6.13
N PHE A 56 8.36 3.06 7.25
CA PHE A 56 8.70 4.28 8.00
C PHE A 56 10.14 4.27 8.52
N GLU A 57 10.60 3.15 9.07
CA GLU A 57 11.98 3.00 9.54
C GLU A 57 12.99 3.13 8.39
N LEU A 58 12.75 2.40 7.29
CA LEU A 58 13.65 2.38 6.13
C LEU A 58 13.68 3.72 5.39
N GLU A 59 12.57 4.46 5.32
CA GLU A 59 12.57 5.81 4.74
C GLU A 59 13.49 6.76 5.51
N GLY A 60 13.49 6.68 6.84
CA GLY A 60 14.40 7.45 7.70
C GLY A 60 15.85 7.03 7.56
N GLU A 61 16.12 5.71 7.60
CA GLU A 61 17.48 5.16 7.47
C GLU A 61 18.11 5.46 6.11
N LEU A 62 17.35 5.28 5.03
CA LEU A 62 17.80 5.48 3.65
C LEU A 62 17.66 6.93 3.17
N LYS A 63 17.13 7.82 4.02
CA LYS A 63 16.89 9.24 3.71
C LYS A 63 16.11 9.43 2.40
N ILE A 64 15.00 8.71 2.28
CA ILE A 64 14.17 8.73 1.08
C ILE A 64 13.45 10.08 0.97
N ASP A 65 13.70 10.79 -0.13
CA ASP A 65 13.06 12.06 -0.49
C ASP A 65 12.88 12.10 -2.03
N PRO A 66 11.66 12.34 -2.56
CA PRO A 66 10.40 12.50 -1.83
C PRO A 66 9.94 11.21 -1.14
N PRO A 67 9.13 11.32 -0.05
CA PRO A 67 8.62 10.17 0.67
C PRO A 67 7.62 9.38 -0.18
N ILE A 68 7.50 8.09 0.11
CA ILE A 68 6.61 7.17 -0.60
C ILE A 68 5.15 7.49 -0.24
N LYS A 69 4.29 7.58 -1.25
CA LYS A 69 2.88 7.96 -1.09
C LYS A 69 1.93 6.79 -1.28
N TYR A 70 2.28 5.82 -2.13
CA TYR A 70 1.41 4.69 -2.45
C TYR A 70 2.14 3.35 -2.42
N VAL A 71 1.43 2.33 -1.97
CA VAL A 71 1.86 0.92 -2.01
C VAL A 71 0.81 0.11 -2.76
N LEU A 72 1.27 -0.57 -3.81
CA LEU A 72 0.48 -1.47 -4.65
C LEU A 72 0.71 -2.91 -4.21
N PHE A 73 -0.35 -3.69 -4.09
CA PHE A 73 -0.25 -5.13 -3.82
C PHE A 73 -1.48 -5.86 -4.35
N GLN A 74 -1.31 -7.13 -4.68
CA GLN A 74 -2.42 -7.99 -5.07
C GLN A 74 -3.08 -8.58 -3.82
N ASP A 75 -4.40 -8.48 -3.75
CA ASP A 75 -5.21 -9.17 -2.76
C ASP A 75 -5.25 -10.67 -3.07
N GLU A 76 -4.79 -11.51 -2.14
CA GLU A 76 -4.64 -12.94 -2.40
C GLU A 76 -5.95 -13.68 -2.67
N ARG A 77 -7.07 -13.19 -2.10
CA ARG A 77 -8.39 -13.80 -2.18
C ARG A 77 -9.11 -13.45 -3.48
N SER A 78 -9.20 -12.16 -3.78
CA SER A 78 -9.92 -11.65 -4.95
C SER A 78 -9.06 -11.57 -6.21
N LYS A 79 -7.72 -11.70 -6.09
CA LYS A 79 -6.73 -11.47 -7.15
C LYS A 79 -6.75 -10.06 -7.76
N GLN A 80 -7.53 -9.16 -7.18
CA GLN A 80 -7.57 -7.75 -7.54
C GLN A 80 -6.38 -7.01 -6.94
N TRP A 81 -6.03 -5.89 -7.55
CA TRP A 81 -4.96 -5.03 -7.06
C TRP A 81 -5.51 -3.94 -6.15
N ARG A 82 -4.72 -3.60 -5.13
CA ARG A 82 -5.01 -2.53 -4.18
C ARG A 82 -4.01 -1.41 -4.37
N VAL A 83 -4.51 -0.19 -4.22
CA VAL A 83 -3.72 1.03 -4.12
C VAL A 83 -3.93 1.57 -2.71
N GLN A 84 -2.92 1.46 -1.85
CA GLN A 84 -3.03 1.94 -0.48
C GLN A 84 -2.14 3.16 -0.29
N SER A 85 -2.70 4.23 0.27
CA SER A 85 -1.93 5.42 0.65
C SER A 85 -1.14 5.16 1.92
N VAL A 86 0.07 5.72 1.99
CA VAL A 86 0.91 5.67 3.18
C VAL A 86 0.46 6.77 4.15
N ALA A 87 0.36 6.43 5.44
CA ALA A 87 -0.01 7.39 6.48
C ALA A 87 1.10 8.43 6.73
N VAL A 88 0.74 9.58 7.31
CA VAL A 88 1.72 10.62 7.69
C VAL A 88 2.64 10.16 8.82
N SER A 89 2.15 9.26 9.68
CA SER A 89 2.92 8.59 10.74
C SER A 89 2.35 7.19 11.02
N PRO A 90 3.08 6.28 11.70
CA PRO A 90 2.63 4.92 11.97
C PRO A 90 1.27 4.81 12.68
N ASP A 91 0.98 5.77 13.56
CA ASP A 91 -0.24 5.78 14.40
C ASP A 91 -1.35 6.69 13.84
N SER A 92 -1.15 7.28 12.66
CA SER A 92 -2.11 8.21 12.05
C SER A 92 -3.06 7.52 11.09
N PHE A 93 -4.29 8.02 11.05
CA PHE A 93 -5.29 7.69 10.03
C PHE A 93 -5.17 8.60 8.79
N ASP A 94 -4.43 9.71 8.90
CA ASP A 94 -4.22 10.65 7.80
C ASP A 94 -3.20 10.11 6.80
N SER A 95 -3.59 10.13 5.54
CA SER A 95 -2.77 9.70 4.42
C SER A 95 -1.86 10.84 3.95
N ARG A 96 -0.58 10.57 3.66
CA ARG A 96 0.36 11.53 3.02
C ARG A 96 -0.23 12.10 1.74
N LYS A 97 -0.89 11.24 0.98
CA LYS A 97 -1.70 11.63 -0.17
C LYS A 97 -2.85 10.66 -0.36
N ALA A 98 -4.00 10.96 0.24
CA ALA A 98 -5.23 10.20 0.02
C ALA A 98 -5.58 10.17 -1.47
N LEU A 99 -6.28 9.11 -1.91
CA LEU A 99 -6.83 9.05 -3.26
C LEU A 99 -7.78 10.24 -3.51
N PRO A 100 -7.89 10.73 -4.77
CA PRO A 100 -8.67 11.90 -5.15
C PRO A 100 -10.07 11.92 -4.55
N SER A 101 -10.50 13.07 -4.04
CA SER A 101 -11.81 13.26 -3.40
C SER A 101 -12.96 12.86 -4.32
N GLN A 102 -12.85 13.17 -5.62
CA GLN A 102 -13.85 12.80 -6.63
C GLN A 102 -14.02 11.28 -6.83
N TRP A 103 -13.04 10.45 -6.42
CA TRP A 103 -13.16 8.99 -6.50
C TRP A 103 -13.77 8.37 -5.25
N ARG A 104 -13.72 9.08 -4.11
CA ARG A 104 -14.01 8.50 -2.79
C ARG A 104 -15.47 8.09 -2.69
N GLY A 105 -15.71 6.84 -2.28
CA GLY A 105 -17.04 6.26 -2.20
C GLY A 105 -17.55 5.69 -3.53
N LEU A 106 -16.92 5.99 -4.66
CA LEU A 106 -17.29 5.43 -5.96
C LEU A 106 -16.78 3.99 -6.11
N ARG A 107 -17.46 3.24 -6.97
CA ARG A 107 -17.19 1.83 -7.26
C ARG A 107 -17.39 1.51 -8.73
N ASP A 108 -16.78 0.40 -9.16
CA ASP A 108 -17.06 -0.27 -10.44
C ASP A 108 -17.08 0.68 -11.67
N GLU A 109 -18.10 0.62 -12.54
CA GLU A 109 -18.14 1.45 -13.75
C GLU A 109 -18.19 2.95 -13.46
N GLU A 110 -18.85 3.37 -12.37
CA GLU A 110 -18.95 4.79 -12.00
C GLU A 110 -17.58 5.36 -11.67
N LEU A 111 -16.80 4.64 -10.86
CA LEU A 111 -15.42 4.99 -10.56
C LEU A 111 -14.54 4.94 -11.81
N SER A 112 -14.71 3.90 -12.65
CA SER A 112 -13.92 3.75 -13.86
C SER A 112 -14.13 4.92 -14.84
N LYS A 113 -15.37 5.39 -14.94
CA LYS A 113 -15.75 6.56 -15.76
C LYS A 113 -15.18 7.85 -15.18
N GLU A 114 -15.34 8.07 -13.89
CA GLU A 114 -14.84 9.28 -13.21
C GLU A 114 -13.31 9.37 -13.21
N ALA A 115 -12.63 8.24 -13.01
CA ALA A 115 -11.16 8.18 -13.04
C ALA A 115 -10.59 8.19 -14.47
N GLY A 116 -11.40 7.87 -15.48
CA GLY A 116 -10.91 7.59 -16.84
C GLY A 116 -10.01 6.35 -16.90
N ILE A 117 -10.13 5.44 -15.94
CA ILE A 117 -9.29 4.24 -15.80
C ILE A 117 -10.21 3.01 -15.75
N PRO A 118 -10.10 2.07 -16.71
CA PRO A 118 -10.96 0.90 -16.73
C PRO A 118 -10.66 -0.06 -15.56
N GLY A 119 -11.67 -0.87 -15.20
CA GLY A 119 -11.52 -1.95 -14.23
C GLY A 119 -11.34 -1.50 -12.79
N CYS A 120 -11.70 -0.25 -12.46
CA CYS A 120 -11.69 0.18 -11.07
C CYS A 120 -12.74 -0.59 -10.26
N VAL A 121 -12.41 -0.94 -9.01
CA VAL A 121 -13.30 -1.73 -8.14
C VAL A 121 -13.96 -0.84 -7.09
N PHE A 122 -13.16 -0.05 -6.36
CA PHE A 122 -13.66 0.90 -5.37
C PHE A 122 -12.58 1.88 -4.92
N VAL A 123 -13.00 2.97 -4.29
CA VAL A 123 -12.16 3.80 -3.41
C VAL A 123 -12.90 4.04 -2.10
N HIS A 124 -12.23 3.82 -0.96
CA HIS A 124 -12.81 4.08 0.35
C HIS A 124 -13.16 5.56 0.53
N MET A 125 -14.19 5.87 1.35
CA MET A 125 -14.67 7.24 1.57
C MET A 125 -13.59 8.22 2.07
N SER A 126 -12.62 7.75 2.86
CA SER A 126 -11.48 8.57 3.28
C SER A 126 -10.33 8.63 2.28
N GLY A 127 -10.36 7.80 1.22
CA GLY A 127 -9.33 7.76 0.18
C GLY A 127 -8.05 7.01 0.57
N PHE A 128 -7.99 6.37 1.74
CA PHE A 128 -6.78 5.66 2.19
C PHE A 128 -6.47 4.40 1.37
N ILE A 129 -7.49 3.81 0.74
CA ILE A 129 -7.35 2.60 -0.08
C ILE A 129 -8.34 2.62 -1.24
N GLY A 130 -7.90 2.08 -2.37
CA GLY A 130 -8.75 1.76 -3.51
C GLY A 130 -8.28 0.47 -4.17
N GLY A 131 -8.92 0.10 -5.27
CA GLY A 131 -8.53 -1.09 -6.00
C GLY A 131 -8.93 -1.09 -7.47
N ASN A 132 -8.21 -1.90 -8.23
CA ASN A 132 -8.45 -2.15 -9.64
C ASN A 132 -8.36 -3.66 -9.90
N GLN A 133 -8.96 -4.14 -10.98
CA GLN A 133 -8.94 -5.55 -11.37
C GLN A 133 -7.53 -6.03 -11.73
N ASN A 134 -6.67 -5.17 -12.25
CA ASN A 134 -5.32 -5.54 -12.70
C ASN A 134 -4.24 -4.55 -12.22
N PHE A 135 -2.98 -4.94 -12.43
CA PHE A 135 -1.80 -4.17 -12.02
C PHE A 135 -1.73 -2.81 -12.72
N ASP A 136 -1.87 -2.80 -14.05
CA ASP A 136 -1.69 -1.60 -14.85
C ASP A 136 -2.73 -0.53 -14.49
N GLY A 137 -3.98 -0.94 -14.24
CA GLY A 137 -5.04 -0.06 -13.77
C GLY A 137 -4.78 0.48 -12.37
N ALA A 138 -4.28 -0.36 -11.44
CA ALA A 138 -3.90 0.11 -10.11
C ALA A 138 -2.72 1.09 -10.14
N LEU A 139 -1.72 0.83 -10.98
CA LEU A 139 -0.60 1.73 -11.21
C LEU A 139 -1.07 3.05 -11.86
N ALA A 140 -1.99 2.99 -12.83
CA ALA A 140 -2.60 4.17 -13.43
C ALA A 140 -3.36 4.99 -12.39
N MET A 141 -4.12 4.35 -11.48
CA MET A 141 -4.82 5.04 -10.40
C MET A 141 -3.83 5.76 -9.47
N ALA A 142 -2.74 5.10 -9.06
CA ALA A 142 -1.71 5.72 -8.22
C ALA A 142 -1.04 6.91 -8.92
N ARG A 143 -0.69 6.77 -10.20
CA ARG A 143 -0.08 7.84 -11.01
C ARG A 143 -1.00 9.05 -11.21
N ALA A 144 -2.27 8.81 -11.50
CA ALA A 144 -3.25 9.89 -11.62
C ALA A 144 -3.46 10.57 -10.27
N ALA A 145 -3.58 9.79 -9.19
CA ALA A 145 -3.69 10.31 -7.84
C ALA A 145 -2.49 11.18 -7.43
N LEU A 146 -1.24 10.86 -7.85
CA LEU A 146 -0.08 11.71 -7.59
C LEU A 146 -0.19 13.12 -8.19
N LYS A 147 -0.89 13.26 -9.33
CA LYS A 147 -0.98 14.50 -10.11
C LYS A 147 -2.19 15.37 -9.77
N MET A 148 -3.20 14.79 -9.14
CA MET A 148 -4.44 15.46 -8.71
C MET A 148 -4.29 16.02 -7.30
#